data_AF-A0A3D0CZV5-F1
#
_entry.id   AF-A0A3D0CZV5-F1
#
_cell.length_a   1.000
_cell.length_b   1.000
_cell.length_c   1.000
_cell.angle_alpha   90.00
_cell.angle_beta   90.00
_cell.angle_gamma   90.00
#
_symmetry.space_group_name_H-M   'P 1'
#
loop_
_entity.id
_entity.type
_entity.pdbx_description
1 polymer ?
#
loop_
_entity_poly.entity_id
_entity_poly.type
_entity_poly.pdbx_seq_one_letter_code
_entity_poly.pdbx_strand_id
1 'polypeptide(L)'
;MMDPETADLIRGLVYTHNRANANTAGVYEASAAVSALIELLIERGVLDRPAFEARRQATAEHLRDQYVERGMGVAIQNFGVSKYEFTGGSKVDCEYRIHLCRAACCKLPLALSKEDVQEGIVRWDLGQPYMIARQGDGACIHLNRETHCCSVYAQRPIPCRGYDCSNDKRIWLDFENRVINPRITDPQWPLCLRAEGDERG
;
A
#
# COMPACT_ATOMS: atom_id res chain seq x y z
N MET A 1 -23.50 -33.35 -19.25
CA MET A 1 -22.31 -33.88 -18.57
C MET A 1 -21.32 -32.74 -18.53
N MET A 2 -20.92 -32.29 -17.33
CA MET A 2 -19.97 -31.19 -17.18
C MET A 2 -18.59 -31.65 -17.66
N ASP A 3 -17.83 -30.80 -18.34
CA ASP A 3 -16.51 -31.18 -18.81
C ASP A 3 -15.56 -31.41 -17.60
N PRO A 4 -14.55 -32.29 -17.74
CA PRO A 4 -13.65 -32.62 -16.64
C PRO A 4 -12.88 -31.42 -16.07
N GLU A 5 -12.49 -30.45 -16.90
CA GLU A 5 -11.72 -29.28 -16.46
C GLU A 5 -12.57 -28.37 -15.58
N THR A 6 -13.83 -28.12 -15.96
CA THR A 6 -14.79 -27.38 -15.13
C THR A 6 -15.05 -28.11 -13.81
N ALA A 7 -15.16 -29.44 -13.83
CA ALA A 7 -15.34 -30.23 -12.61
C ALA A 7 -14.13 -30.15 -11.67
N ASP A 8 -12.90 -30.16 -12.20
CA ASP A 8 -11.67 -29.95 -11.43
C ASP A 8 -11.58 -28.53 -10.84
N LEU A 9 -11.92 -27.51 -11.62
CA LEU A 9 -11.97 -26.11 -11.15
C LEU A 9 -12.93 -25.95 -9.97
N ILE A 10 -14.14 -26.52 -10.08
CA ILE A 10 -15.14 -26.47 -9.00
C ILE A 10 -14.60 -27.16 -7.74
N ARG A 11 -13.98 -28.34 -7.86
CA ARG A 11 -13.35 -29.03 -6.73
C ARG A 11 -12.28 -28.17 -6.06
N GLY A 12 -11.43 -27.51 -6.86
CA GLY A 12 -10.40 -26.60 -6.37
C GLY A 12 -10.97 -25.40 -5.62
N LEU A 13 -12.04 -24.79 -6.13
CA LEU A 13 -12.73 -23.67 -5.49
C LEU A 13 -13.40 -24.10 -4.17
N VAL A 14 -14.06 -25.25 -4.14
CA VAL A 14 -14.67 -25.82 -2.92
C VAL A 14 -13.60 -26.12 -1.87
N TYR A 15 -12.48 -26.73 -2.28
CA TYR A 15 -11.35 -26.97 -1.38
C TYR A 15 -10.79 -25.66 -0.80
N THR A 16 -10.56 -24.66 -1.65
CA THR A 16 -10.05 -23.34 -1.22
C THR A 16 -11.00 -22.65 -0.25
N HIS A 17 -12.31 -22.68 -0.55
CA HIS A 17 -13.35 -22.16 0.33
C HIS A 17 -13.36 -22.88 1.69
N ASN A 18 -13.29 -24.21 1.71
CA ASN A 18 -13.25 -25.00 2.94
C ASN A 18 -12.00 -24.70 3.78
N ARG A 19 -10.83 -24.55 3.13
CA ARG A 19 -9.59 -24.13 3.81
C ARG A 19 -9.71 -22.72 4.38
N ALA A 20 -10.29 -21.78 3.64
CA ALA A 20 -10.55 -20.43 4.11
C ALA A 20 -11.53 -20.41 5.31
N ASN A 21 -12.58 -21.24 5.29
CA ASN A 21 -13.50 -21.39 6.40
C ASN A 21 -12.82 -21.99 7.63
N ALA A 22 -12.02 -23.04 7.46
CA ALA A 22 -11.27 -23.64 8.57
C ALA A 22 -10.29 -22.64 9.21
N ASN A 23 -9.61 -21.84 8.39
CA ASN A 23 -8.74 -20.77 8.88
C ASN A 23 -9.56 -19.70 9.62
N THR A 24 -10.71 -19.28 9.07
CA THR A 24 -11.60 -18.31 9.72
C THR A 24 -12.09 -18.82 11.08
N ALA A 25 -12.48 -20.10 11.17
CA ALA A 25 -12.88 -20.73 12.42
C ALA A 25 -11.75 -20.75 13.44
N GLY A 26 -10.54 -21.17 13.05
CA GLY A 26 -9.38 -21.15 13.94
C GLY A 26 -8.99 -19.74 14.40
N VAL A 27 -9.08 -18.73 13.53
CA VAL A 27 -8.84 -17.32 13.89
C VAL A 27 -9.91 -16.83 14.87
N TYR A 28 -11.17 -17.20 14.68
CA TYR A 28 -12.26 -16.85 15.59
C TYR A 28 -12.05 -17.48 16.97
N GLU A 29 -11.73 -18.77 17.04
CA GLU A 29 -11.44 -19.48 18.30
C GLU A 29 -10.25 -18.86 19.03
N ALA A 30 -9.15 -18.59 18.32
CA ALA A 30 -7.98 -17.91 18.89
C ALA A 30 -8.34 -16.50 19.39
N SER A 31 -9.10 -15.75 18.61
CA SER A 31 -9.54 -14.39 18.99
C SER A 31 -10.43 -14.42 20.23
N ALA A 32 -11.36 -15.38 20.31
CA ALA A 32 -12.21 -15.56 21.47
C ALA A 32 -11.40 -15.91 22.73
N ALA A 33 -10.45 -16.84 22.61
CA ALA A 33 -9.57 -17.22 23.71
C ALA A 33 -8.71 -16.05 24.20
N VAL A 34 -8.12 -15.27 23.29
CA VAL A 34 -7.31 -14.09 23.63
C VAL A 34 -8.17 -13.00 24.26
N SER A 35 -9.35 -12.70 23.73
CA SER A 35 -10.27 -11.72 24.31
C SER A 35 -10.72 -12.13 25.72
N ALA A 36 -11.11 -13.38 25.92
CA ALA A 36 -11.50 -13.90 27.22
C ALA A 36 -10.35 -13.81 28.24
N LEU A 37 -9.11 -14.10 27.82
CA LEU A 37 -7.93 -13.94 28.66
C LEU A 37 -7.68 -12.47 29.03
N ILE A 38 -7.78 -11.55 28.06
CA ILE A 38 -7.61 -10.11 28.29
C ILE A 38 -8.66 -9.62 29.30
N GLU A 39 -9.93 -9.99 29.11
CA GLU A 39 -11.02 -9.63 30.02
C GLU A 39 -10.76 -10.15 31.43
N LEU A 40 -10.38 -11.42 31.58
CA LEU A 40 -10.06 -12.02 32.87
C LEU A 40 -8.88 -11.31 33.56
N LEU A 41 -7.84 -10.94 32.82
CA LEU A 41 -6.68 -10.23 33.38
C LEU A 41 -7.01 -8.80 33.82
N ILE A 42 -7.90 -8.11 33.09
CA ILE A 42 -8.42 -6.80 33.47
C ILE A 42 -9.28 -6.91 34.73
N GLU A 43 -10.19 -7.89 34.78
CA GLU A 43 -11.03 -8.15 35.96
C GLU A 43 -10.21 -8.46 37.21
N ARG A 44 -9.09 -9.16 37.05
CA ARG A 44 -8.14 -9.45 38.14
C ARG A 44 -7.21 -8.28 38.48
N GLY A 45 -7.33 -7.14 37.79
CA GLY A 45 -6.51 -5.96 38.00
C GLY A 45 -5.04 -6.11 37.56
N VAL A 46 -4.72 -7.13 36.77
CA VAL A 46 -3.35 -7.37 36.25
C VAL A 46 -3.05 -6.45 35.08
N LEU A 47 -4.07 -6.13 34.27
CA LEU A 47 -3.97 -5.23 33.12
C LEU A 47 -4.87 -4.00 33.31
N ASP A 48 -4.33 -2.83 32.97
CA ASP A 48 -5.10 -1.61 32.78
C ASP A 48 -5.63 -1.53 31.34
N ARG A 49 -6.95 -1.34 31.18
CA ARG A 49 -7.62 -1.39 29.87
C ARG A 49 -7.15 -0.25 28.93
N PRO A 50 -7.16 1.04 29.32
CA PRO A 50 -6.65 2.12 28.48
C PRO A 50 -5.19 1.92 28.05
N ALA A 51 -4.31 1.54 28.98
CA ALA A 51 -2.89 1.32 28.68
C ALA A 51 -2.68 0.13 27.72
N PHE A 52 -3.43 -0.96 27.91
CA PHE A 52 -3.39 -2.12 27.03
C PHE A 52 -3.81 -1.75 25.60
N GLU A 53 -4.95 -1.06 25.43
CA GLU A 53 -5.44 -0.68 24.10
C GLU A 53 -4.47 0.25 23.37
N ALA A 54 -3.89 1.23 24.08
CA ALA A 54 -2.88 2.13 23.50
C ALA A 54 -1.65 1.35 23.01
N ARG A 55 -1.14 0.41 23.83
CA ARG A 55 0.00 -0.44 23.44
C ARG A 55 -0.33 -1.39 22.30
N ARG A 56 -1.52 -2.00 22.32
CA ARG A 56 -2.01 -2.89 21.26
C ARG A 56 -2.06 -2.15 19.92
N GLN A 57 -2.58 -0.92 19.91
CA GLN A 57 -2.66 -0.08 18.71
C GLN A 57 -1.27 0.22 18.13
N ALA A 58 -0.34 0.71 18.97
CA ALA A 58 1.03 1.01 18.54
C ALA A 58 1.77 -0.23 18.00
N THR A 59 1.57 -1.39 18.65
CA THR A 59 2.17 -2.66 18.22
C THR A 59 1.56 -3.14 16.90
N ALA A 60 0.25 -3.01 16.72
CA ALA A 60 -0.44 -3.41 15.50
C ALA A 60 0.01 -2.60 14.28
N GLU A 61 0.27 -1.29 14.46
CA GLU A 61 0.86 -0.44 13.43
C GLU A 61 2.26 -0.91 13.05
N HIS A 62 3.14 -1.15 14.03
CA HIS A 62 4.50 -1.63 13.77
C HIS A 62 4.54 -3.00 13.08
N LEU A 63 3.72 -3.95 13.53
CA LEU A 63 3.63 -5.26 12.90
C LEU A 63 3.11 -5.16 11.47
N ARG A 64 2.11 -4.30 11.20
CA ARG A 64 1.60 -4.10 9.84
C ARG A 64 2.73 -3.70 8.89
N ASP A 65 3.58 -2.76 9.27
CA ASP A 65 4.71 -2.31 8.46
C ASP A 65 5.68 -3.48 8.19
N GLN A 66 6.05 -4.25 9.22
CA GLN A 66 6.93 -5.40 9.09
C GLN A 66 6.36 -6.52 8.20
N TYR A 67 5.06 -6.84 8.32
CA TYR A 67 4.41 -7.87 7.51
C TYR A 67 4.26 -7.45 6.05
N VAL A 68 3.98 -6.17 5.79
CA VAL A 68 3.96 -5.62 4.43
C VAL A 68 5.35 -5.66 3.81
N GLU A 69 6.40 -5.26 4.55
CA GLU A 69 7.78 -5.33 4.07
C GLU A 69 8.24 -6.75 3.73
N ARG A 70 7.76 -7.74 4.49
CA ARG A 70 8.06 -9.17 4.24
C ARG A 70 7.14 -9.83 3.20
N GLY A 71 6.24 -9.08 2.57
CA GLY A 71 5.28 -9.60 1.58
C GLY A 71 4.22 -10.56 2.14
N MET A 72 4.08 -10.61 3.46
CA MET A 72 3.13 -11.48 4.18
C MET A 72 1.86 -10.75 4.61
N GLY A 73 1.75 -9.45 4.32
CA GLY A 73 0.59 -8.62 4.60
C GLY A 73 -0.08 -8.12 3.32
N VAL A 74 -1.40 -7.98 3.37
CA VAL A 74 -2.15 -7.27 2.32
C VAL A 74 -2.04 -5.78 2.59
N ALA A 75 -1.25 -5.08 1.78
CA ALA A 75 -1.18 -3.63 1.83
C ALA A 75 -2.40 -3.06 1.10
N ILE A 76 -3.42 -2.65 1.86
CA ILE A 76 -4.63 -2.01 1.32
C ILE A 76 -4.89 -0.70 2.04
N GLN A 77 -5.18 0.34 1.28
CA GLN A 77 -5.53 1.63 1.84
C GLN A 77 -7.02 1.69 2.20
N ASN A 78 -7.34 2.36 3.31
CA ASN A 78 -8.71 2.67 3.69
C ASN A 78 -8.81 4.13 4.14
N PHE A 79 -9.41 4.97 3.31
CA PHE A 79 -9.55 6.41 3.56
C PHE A 79 -10.91 6.81 4.12
N GLY A 80 -11.85 5.86 4.24
CA GLY A 80 -13.21 6.13 4.73
C GLY A 80 -14.07 7.03 3.80
N VAL A 81 -13.54 7.44 2.64
CA VAL A 81 -14.21 8.27 1.63
C VAL A 81 -13.89 7.76 0.23
N SER A 82 -14.75 8.03 -0.75
CA SER A 82 -14.46 7.74 -2.17
C SER A 82 -13.35 8.63 -2.70
N LYS A 83 -12.51 8.11 -3.60
CA LYS A 83 -11.46 8.88 -4.29
C LYS A 83 -11.99 9.99 -5.19
N TYR A 84 -13.27 9.92 -5.60
CA TYR A 84 -13.91 10.99 -6.38
C TYR A 84 -14.46 12.11 -5.50
N GLU A 85 -14.66 11.84 -4.20
CA GLU A 85 -15.11 12.82 -3.20
C GLU A 85 -13.91 13.45 -2.44
N PHE A 86 -12.71 12.92 -2.64
CA PHE A 86 -11.50 13.39 -1.99
C PHE A 86 -11.13 14.82 -2.43
N THR A 87 -11.11 15.76 -1.48
CA THR A 87 -10.84 17.19 -1.72
C THR A 87 -9.39 17.61 -1.43
N GLY A 88 -8.55 16.74 -0.87
CA GLY A 88 -7.17 17.04 -0.50
C GLY A 88 -6.17 17.00 -1.67
N GLY A 89 -6.59 17.38 -2.88
CA GLY A 89 -5.72 17.36 -4.05
C GLY A 89 -4.55 18.32 -3.92
N SER A 90 -3.34 17.86 -4.22
CA SER A 90 -2.15 18.74 -4.21
C SER A 90 -2.18 19.69 -5.42
N LYS A 91 -1.66 20.91 -5.23
CA LYS A 91 -1.58 21.98 -6.24
C LYS A 91 -0.16 22.16 -6.79
N VAL A 92 0.60 21.07 -6.98
CA VAL A 92 1.90 21.14 -7.67
C VAL A 92 1.70 21.47 -9.15
N ASP A 93 2.47 22.41 -9.67
CA ASP A 93 2.51 22.81 -11.08
C ASP A 93 3.37 21.84 -11.92
N CYS A 94 2.96 20.57 -11.92
CA CYS A 94 3.69 19.47 -12.55
C CYS A 94 4.09 19.76 -14.01
N GLU A 95 3.23 20.43 -14.79
CA GLU A 95 3.50 20.79 -16.19
C GLU A 95 4.85 21.49 -16.39
N TYR A 96 5.22 22.40 -15.48
CA TYR A 96 6.48 23.15 -15.55
C TYR A 96 7.68 22.43 -14.94
N ARG A 97 7.47 21.28 -14.31
CA ARG A 97 8.50 20.56 -13.53
C ARG A 97 8.74 19.13 -14.00
N ILE A 98 7.81 18.55 -14.76
CA ILE A 98 7.81 17.13 -15.10
C ILE A 98 9.01 16.71 -15.95
N HIS A 99 9.53 17.61 -16.78
CA HIS A 99 10.74 17.38 -17.57
C HIS A 99 12.00 17.26 -16.71
N LEU A 100 12.01 17.84 -15.50
CA LEU A 100 13.10 17.74 -14.53
C LEU A 100 12.97 16.48 -13.68
N CYS A 101 11.80 16.29 -13.06
CA CYS A 101 11.59 15.16 -12.15
C CYS A 101 11.28 13.84 -12.86
N ARG A 102 10.98 13.87 -14.16
CA ARG A 102 10.67 12.71 -15.01
C ARG A 102 9.63 11.78 -14.40
N ALA A 103 8.59 12.37 -13.80
CA ALA A 103 7.55 11.68 -13.05
C ALA A 103 8.07 10.76 -11.93
N ALA A 104 9.06 11.21 -11.15
CA ALA A 104 9.60 10.46 -10.00
C ALA A 104 8.53 9.92 -9.03
N CYS A 105 7.42 10.64 -8.85
CA CYS A 105 6.28 10.17 -8.04
C CYS A 105 5.70 8.82 -8.51
N CYS A 106 5.76 8.52 -9.82
CA CYS A 106 5.29 7.26 -10.39
C CYS A 106 6.19 6.05 -10.07
N LYS A 107 7.38 6.27 -9.49
CA LYS A 107 8.27 5.21 -8.99
C LYS A 107 8.10 4.96 -7.48
N LEU A 108 7.29 5.75 -6.78
CA LEU A 108 7.04 5.56 -5.35
C LEU A 108 6.13 4.36 -5.10
N PRO A 109 6.35 3.60 -4.00
CA PRO A 109 5.48 2.48 -3.64
C PRO A 109 4.17 3.01 -3.06
N LEU A 110 3.05 2.45 -3.51
CA LEU A 110 1.75 2.71 -2.93
C LEU A 110 0.84 1.48 -3.02
N ALA A 111 0.06 1.30 -1.97
CA ALA A 111 -1.04 0.36 -1.93
C ALA A 111 -2.31 1.00 -2.52
N LEU A 112 -3.11 0.21 -3.20
CA LEU A 112 -4.42 0.59 -3.71
C LEU A 112 -5.49 0.48 -2.61
N SER A 113 -6.59 1.21 -2.77
CA SER A 113 -7.79 1.03 -1.94
C SER A 113 -8.70 -0.08 -2.48
N LYS A 114 -9.72 -0.48 -1.71
CA LYS A 114 -10.75 -1.40 -2.19
C LYS A 114 -11.45 -0.87 -3.45
N GLU A 115 -11.77 0.43 -3.47
CA GLU A 115 -12.42 1.09 -4.61
C GLU A 115 -11.53 1.00 -5.87
N ASP A 116 -10.24 1.29 -5.76
CA ASP A 116 -9.29 1.20 -6.88
C ASP A 116 -9.20 -0.22 -7.46
N VAL A 117 -9.20 -1.23 -6.59
CA VAL A 117 -9.14 -2.64 -6.99
C VAL A 117 -10.44 -3.07 -7.67
N GLN A 118 -11.59 -2.67 -7.13
CA GLN A 118 -12.91 -3.04 -7.65
C GLN A 118 -13.22 -2.41 -9.01
N GLU A 119 -12.78 -1.16 -9.24
CA GLU A 119 -12.92 -0.52 -10.55
C GLU A 119 -12.13 -1.23 -11.65
N GLY A 120 -11.02 -1.89 -11.31
CA GLY A 120 -10.18 -2.63 -12.25
C GLY A 120 -9.39 -1.76 -13.24
N ILE A 121 -9.46 -0.43 -13.13
CA ILE A 121 -8.74 0.53 -13.99
C ILE A 121 -7.26 0.60 -13.58
N VAL A 122 -7.00 0.76 -12.27
CA VAL A 122 -5.63 0.80 -11.74
C VAL A 122 -5.16 -0.63 -11.46
N ARG A 123 -4.21 -1.10 -12.26
CA ARG A 123 -3.57 -2.42 -12.09
C ARG A 123 -2.72 -2.50 -10.81
N TRP A 124 -2.75 -3.67 -10.19
CA TRP A 124 -1.93 -4.04 -9.03
C TRP A 124 -1.07 -5.27 -9.32
N ASP A 125 -0.02 -5.47 -8.53
CA ASP A 125 0.95 -6.55 -8.66
C ASP A 125 0.40 -7.87 -8.07
N LEU A 126 0.25 -8.89 -8.90
CA LEU A 126 -0.25 -10.21 -8.46
C LEU A 126 0.67 -10.89 -7.44
N GLY A 127 1.98 -10.61 -7.48
CA GLY A 127 2.96 -11.10 -6.52
C GLY A 127 3.00 -10.29 -5.22
N GLN A 128 2.46 -9.06 -5.22
CA GLN A 128 2.30 -8.22 -4.05
C GLN A 128 0.89 -7.62 -4.00
N PRO A 129 -0.10 -8.38 -3.49
CA PRO A 129 -1.51 -8.03 -3.63
C PRO A 129 -1.84 -6.60 -3.25
N TYR A 130 -2.52 -5.92 -4.18
CA TYR A 130 -2.98 -4.53 -4.13
C TYR A 130 -1.88 -3.45 -4.09
N MET A 131 -0.60 -3.80 -4.17
CA MET A 131 0.43 -2.82 -4.50
C MET A 131 0.31 -2.40 -5.96
N ILE A 132 0.52 -1.11 -6.28
CA ILE A 132 0.42 -0.64 -7.66
C ILE A 132 1.36 -1.44 -8.59
N ALA A 133 0.84 -1.89 -9.73
CA ALA A 133 1.64 -2.66 -10.68
C ALA A 133 2.75 -1.81 -11.30
N ARG A 134 3.92 -2.43 -11.47
CA ARG A 134 5.13 -1.77 -11.97
C ARG A 134 5.68 -2.48 -13.20
N GLN A 135 6.39 -1.72 -14.02
CA GLN A 135 7.21 -2.23 -15.11
C GLN A 135 8.57 -2.70 -14.57
N GLY A 136 9.39 -3.34 -15.42
CA GLY A 136 10.67 -3.92 -15.02
C GLY A 136 11.71 -2.91 -14.47
N ASP A 137 11.53 -1.62 -14.73
CA ASP A 137 12.38 -0.54 -14.22
C ASP A 137 11.81 0.14 -12.95
N GLY A 138 10.77 -0.45 -12.34
CA GLY A 138 10.16 0.02 -11.10
C GLY A 138 9.15 1.16 -11.24
N ALA A 139 8.92 1.70 -12.44
CA ALA A 139 7.89 2.72 -12.65
C ALA A 139 6.48 2.09 -12.69
N CYS A 140 5.48 2.84 -12.25
CA CYS A 140 4.06 2.48 -12.38
C CYS A 140 3.70 2.14 -13.84
N ILE A 141 2.92 1.09 -14.04
CA ILE A 141 2.48 0.63 -15.36
C ILE A 141 1.66 1.66 -16.15
N HIS A 142 1.05 2.63 -15.45
CA HIS A 142 0.24 3.69 -16.05
C HIS A 142 1.04 4.95 -16.41
N LEU A 143 2.37 4.93 -16.29
CA LEU A 143 3.22 6.03 -16.74
C LEU A 143 3.38 5.98 -18.26
N ASN A 144 2.97 7.04 -18.95
CA ASN A 144 3.33 7.24 -20.35
C ASN A 144 4.80 7.69 -20.41
N ARG A 145 5.64 6.94 -21.14
CA ARG A 145 7.09 7.17 -21.20
C ARG A 145 7.51 8.35 -22.04
N GLU A 146 6.69 8.74 -23.01
CA GLU A 146 6.98 9.84 -23.91
C GLU A 146 6.61 11.18 -23.26
N THR A 147 5.45 11.23 -22.61
CA THR A 147 4.93 12.47 -22.02
C THR A 147 5.23 12.63 -20.54
N HIS A 148 5.67 11.55 -19.88
CA HIS A 148 5.76 11.44 -18.42
C HIS A 148 4.43 11.63 -17.68
N CYS A 149 3.30 11.68 -18.39
CA CYS A 149 1.97 11.84 -17.79
C CYS A 149 1.36 10.49 -17.38
N CYS A 150 0.45 10.53 -16.42
CA CYS A 150 -0.33 9.36 -16.00
C CYS A 150 -1.47 9.11 -17.01
N SER A 151 -1.54 7.90 -17.57
CA SER A 151 -2.60 7.51 -18.52
C SER A 151 -3.98 7.35 -17.86
N VAL A 152 -4.03 7.21 -16.54
CA VAL A 152 -5.26 7.09 -15.73
C VAL A 152 -5.43 8.27 -14.76
N TYR A 153 -5.01 9.47 -15.18
CA TYR A 153 -4.92 10.65 -14.31
C TYR A 153 -6.23 10.95 -13.55
N ALA A 154 -7.38 10.79 -14.21
CA ALA A 154 -8.70 11.03 -13.64
C ALA A 154 -9.17 9.95 -12.68
N GLN A 155 -8.57 8.76 -12.69
CA GLN A 155 -8.89 7.60 -11.84
C GLN A 155 -7.78 7.29 -10.84
N ARG A 156 -6.82 8.21 -10.67
CA ARG A 156 -5.72 8.06 -9.73
C ARG A 156 -6.22 7.68 -8.33
N PRO A 157 -5.53 6.77 -7.63
CA PRO A 157 -5.78 6.50 -6.22
C PRO A 157 -5.62 7.76 -5.37
N ILE A 158 -6.26 7.80 -4.19
CA ILE A 158 -6.14 8.94 -3.25
C ILE A 158 -4.67 9.32 -2.96
N PRO A 159 -3.73 8.37 -2.69
CA PRO A 159 -2.32 8.71 -2.52
C PRO A 159 -1.76 9.51 -3.70
N CYS A 160 -2.08 9.12 -4.94
CA CYS A 160 -1.61 9.83 -6.13
C CYS A 160 -2.28 11.20 -6.34
N ARG A 161 -3.51 11.39 -5.85
CA ARG A 161 -4.23 12.68 -5.94
C ARG A 161 -3.73 13.70 -4.93
N GLY A 162 -3.55 13.24 -3.69
CA GLY A 162 -3.15 14.09 -2.57
C GLY A 162 -1.64 14.27 -2.43
N TYR A 163 -0.83 13.51 -3.16
CA TYR A 163 0.62 13.57 -3.03
C TYR A 163 1.18 14.92 -3.51
N ASP A 164 1.80 15.62 -2.56
CA ASP A 164 2.52 16.86 -2.77
C ASP A 164 4.03 16.60 -2.73
N CYS A 165 4.71 16.82 -3.86
CA CYS A 165 6.15 16.58 -3.93
C CYS A 165 6.99 17.78 -3.46
N SER A 166 6.41 18.94 -3.18
CA SER A 166 7.16 20.18 -2.89
C SER A 166 8.13 20.06 -1.73
N ASN A 167 7.76 19.29 -0.71
CA ASN A 167 8.59 19.04 0.47
C ASN A 167 9.32 17.69 0.45
N ASP A 168 9.20 16.92 -0.63
CA ASP A 168 9.78 15.59 -0.71
C ASP A 168 11.25 15.64 -1.15
N LYS A 169 12.15 15.58 -0.18
CA LYS A 169 13.61 15.60 -0.40
C LYS A 169 14.14 14.41 -1.19
N ARG A 170 13.35 13.34 -1.36
CA ARG A 170 13.69 12.23 -2.26
C ARG A 170 13.65 12.67 -3.72
N ILE A 171 12.85 13.70 -4.03
CA ILE A 171 12.65 14.24 -5.38
C ILE A 171 13.31 15.61 -5.51
N TRP A 172 13.09 16.55 -4.59
CA TRP A 172 13.56 17.93 -4.69
C TRP A 172 14.48 18.30 -3.54
N LEU A 173 15.73 18.69 -3.84
CA LEU A 173 16.60 19.30 -2.83
C LEU A 173 16.11 20.71 -2.52
N ASP A 174 15.69 21.44 -3.54
CA ASP A 174 15.05 22.75 -3.46
C ASP A 174 13.95 22.86 -4.52
N PHE A 175 12.69 22.89 -4.09
CA PHE A 175 11.52 22.88 -4.98
C PHE A 175 11.27 24.23 -5.66
N GLU A 176 11.57 25.33 -4.97
CA GLU A 176 11.37 26.69 -5.49
C GLU A 176 12.41 27.00 -6.57
N ASN A 177 13.67 26.63 -6.30
CA ASN A 177 14.78 26.82 -7.24
C ASN A 177 14.93 25.66 -8.25
N ARG A 178 13.97 24.73 -8.29
CA ARG A 178 13.91 23.58 -9.23
C ARG A 178 15.17 22.69 -9.17
N VAL A 179 15.80 22.59 -8.00
CA VAL A 179 16.96 21.72 -7.78
C VAL A 179 16.47 20.31 -7.48
N ILE A 180 16.58 19.44 -8.48
CA ILE A 180 16.20 18.03 -8.37
C ILE A 180 17.25 17.25 -7.56
N ASN A 181 16.80 16.25 -6.80
CA ASN A 181 17.69 15.28 -6.20
C ASN A 181 18.29 14.41 -7.33
N PRO A 182 19.61 14.42 -7.56
CA PRO A 182 20.21 13.69 -8.68
C PRO A 182 20.01 12.18 -8.58
N ARG A 183 19.67 11.65 -7.40
CA ARG A 183 19.44 10.22 -7.19
C ARG A 183 18.15 9.68 -7.80
N ILE A 184 17.24 10.52 -8.30
CA ILE A 184 16.02 10.02 -8.96
C ILE A 184 16.29 9.14 -10.20
N THR A 185 17.49 9.22 -10.76
CA THR A 185 17.94 8.43 -11.90
C THR A 185 18.57 7.09 -11.49
N ASP A 186 18.82 6.88 -10.20
CA ASP A 186 19.35 5.63 -9.68
C ASP A 186 18.35 4.48 -9.93
N PRO A 187 18.79 3.34 -10.49
CA PRO A 187 17.92 2.17 -10.70
C PRO A 187 17.28 1.64 -9.41
N GLN A 188 17.91 1.84 -8.25
CA GLN A 188 17.42 1.42 -6.94
C GLN A 188 16.62 2.51 -6.21
N TRP A 189 16.40 3.68 -6.82
CA TRP A 189 15.55 4.71 -6.21
C TRP A 189 14.08 4.24 -6.10
N PRO A 190 13.38 4.50 -4.97
CA PRO A 190 13.81 5.28 -3.81
C PRO A 190 14.45 4.43 -2.69
N LEU A 191 14.63 3.13 -2.88
CA LEU A 191 15.13 2.21 -1.84
C LEU A 191 16.57 2.54 -1.42
N CYS A 192 17.42 2.96 -2.36
CA CYS A 192 18.79 3.37 -2.07
C CYS A 192 18.90 4.49 -1.02
N LEU A 193 17.85 5.30 -0.82
CA LEU A 193 17.83 6.37 0.18
C LEU A 193 17.59 5.86 1.61
N ARG A 194 16.99 4.68 1.78
CA ARG A 194 16.71 4.09 3.10
C ARG A 194 17.96 3.44 3.71
N ALA A 195 18.77 2.76 2.88
CA ALA A 195 19.99 2.09 3.32
C ALA A 195 20.97 3.04 4.02
N GLU A 196 21.14 4.27 3.51
CA GLU A 196 22.03 5.27 4.10
C GLU A 196 21.48 6.02 5.32
N GLY A 197 20.17 5.89 5.57
CA GLY A 197 19.55 6.41 6.80
C GLY A 197 19.85 5.50 7.99
N ASP A 198 19.93 4.19 7.75
CA ASP A 198 20.19 3.15 8.74
C ASP A 198 21.68 3.07 9.12
N GLU A 199 22.58 3.38 8.17
CA GLU A 199 24.04 3.45 8.44
C GLU A 199 24.48 4.69 9.27
N ARG A 200 23.56 5.62 9.54
CA ARG A 200 23.81 6.82 10.35
C ARG A 200 23.09 6.79 11.71
N GLY A 201 22.56 5.63 12.11
CA GLY A 201 21.91 5.37 13.41
C GLY A 201 22.76 4.52 14.33
#